data_AF-A0A0Q8S1X8-F1
#
_entry.id   AF-A0A0Q8S1X8-F1
#
_cell.length_a   1.000
_cell.length_b   1.000
_cell.length_c   1.000
_cell.angle_alpha   90.00
_cell.angle_beta   90.00
_cell.angle_gamma   90.00
#
_symmetry.space_group_name_H-M   'P 1'
#
loop_
_entity.id
_entity.type
_entity.pdbx_description
1 polymer ?
#
loop_
_entity_poly.entity_id
_entity_poly.type
_entity_poly.pdbx_seq_one_letter_code
_entity_poly.pdbx_strand_id
1 'polypeptide(L)'
;MEKATDLAQLAAMLRAPGLPPQVVLAAEARVDQSLVSRARGGKLKRATQRVARLERVVRSRFEQLALAERLASEEGKGCIKPPGHAEVLEQVSSYLADGLDGSLLVQQLAVLRRAQRSRAGRPPLP
;
A
#
# COMPACT_ATOMS: atom_id res chain seq x y z
N MET A 1 -0.92 20.25 -24.06
CA MET A 1 -0.26 19.41 -25.09
C MET A 1 -0.08 18.02 -24.50
N GLU A 2 -0.86 17.03 -24.95
CA GLU A 2 -0.61 15.63 -24.54
C GLU A 2 0.76 15.22 -25.08
N LYS A 3 1.70 14.86 -24.19
CA LYS A 3 3.00 14.34 -24.60
C LYS A 3 2.78 13.06 -25.42
N ALA A 4 3.51 12.91 -26.52
CA ALA A 4 3.48 11.67 -27.30
C ALA A 4 3.85 10.49 -26.39
N THR A 5 3.01 9.45 -26.39
CA THR A 5 3.25 8.24 -25.59
C THR A 5 4.51 7.53 -26.07
N ASP A 6 5.53 7.49 -25.21
CA ASP A 6 6.74 6.71 -25.44
C ASP A 6 6.47 5.24 -25.10
N LEU A 7 6.38 4.41 -26.14
CA LEU A 7 6.09 2.98 -26.03
C LEU A 7 7.20 2.21 -25.31
N ALA A 8 8.46 2.62 -25.47
CA ALA A 8 9.59 1.97 -24.83
C ALA A 8 9.58 2.27 -23.32
N GLN A 9 9.31 3.52 -22.96
CA GLN A 9 9.14 3.93 -21.56
C GLN A 9 7.99 3.19 -20.89
N LEU A 10 6.81 3.10 -21.54
CA LEU A 10 5.68 2.36 -21.00
C LEU A 10 6.00 0.88 -20.76
N ALA A 11 6.70 0.24 -21.69
CA ALA A 11 7.11 -1.15 -21.55
C ALA A 11 8.08 -1.35 -20.37
N ALA A 12 9.02 -0.42 -20.18
CA ALA A 12 9.93 -0.43 -19.04
C ALA A 12 9.17 -0.28 -17.71
N MET A 13 8.24 0.68 -17.63
CA MET A 13 7.40 0.87 -16.44
C MET A 13 6.60 -0.40 -16.09
N LEU A 14 5.94 -1.02 -17.08
CA LEU A 14 5.15 -2.24 -16.88
C LEU A 14 5.96 -3.48 -16.43
N ARG A 15 7.30 -3.44 -16.52
CA ARG A 15 8.19 -4.52 -16.04
C ARG A 15 8.69 -4.26 -14.63
N ALA A 16 8.53 -3.05 -14.10
CA ALA A 16 9.00 -2.76 -12.76
C ALA A 16 8.21 -3.56 -11.71
N PRO A 17 8.89 -3.94 -10.61
CA PRO A 17 8.23 -4.58 -9.48
C PRO A 17 7.26 -3.60 -8.79
N GLY A 18 6.31 -4.14 -8.02
CA GLY A 18 5.37 -3.34 -7.23
C GLY A 18 4.09 -2.92 -7.98
N LEU A 19 4.02 -3.11 -9.30
CA LEU A 19 2.78 -2.87 -10.04
C LEU A 19 1.71 -3.92 -9.73
N PRO A 20 0.41 -3.54 -9.75
CA PRO A 20 -0.70 -4.48 -9.66
C PRO A 20 -0.66 -5.54 -10.78
N PRO A 21 -1.35 -6.68 -10.60
CA PRO A 21 -1.51 -7.69 -11.64
C PRO A 21 -2.07 -7.10 -12.95
N GLN A 22 -1.69 -7.68 -14.09
CA GLN A 22 -2.08 -7.18 -15.43
C GLN A 22 -3.61 -7.04 -15.59
N VAL A 23 -4.39 -7.92 -14.95
CA VAL A 23 -5.86 -7.89 -14.96
C VAL A 23 -6.39 -6.62 -14.29
N VAL A 24 -5.79 -6.21 -13.17
CA VAL A 24 -6.19 -5.00 -12.43
C VAL A 24 -5.86 -3.75 -13.24
N LEU A 25 -4.65 -3.68 -13.80
CA LEU A 25 -4.25 -2.58 -14.69
C LEU A 25 -5.15 -2.47 -15.93
N ALA A 26 -5.54 -3.61 -16.51
CA ALA A 26 -6.44 -3.66 -17.65
C ALA A 26 -7.84 -3.11 -17.30
N ALA A 27 -8.39 -3.52 -16.17
CA ALA A 27 -9.68 -3.05 -15.68
C ALA A 27 -9.67 -1.53 -15.40
N GLU A 28 -8.66 -1.03 -14.68
CA GLU A 28 -8.51 0.39 -14.35
C GLU A 28 -8.36 1.27 -15.60
N ALA A 29 -7.55 0.83 -16.57
CA ALA A 29 -7.35 1.54 -17.82
C ALA A 29 -8.50 1.36 -18.84
N ARG A 30 -9.49 0.51 -18.52
CA ARG A 30 -10.59 0.09 -19.41
C ARG A 30 -10.05 -0.40 -20.76
N VAL A 31 -9.09 -1.32 -20.71
CA VAL A 31 -8.46 -1.99 -21.87
C VAL A 31 -8.43 -3.49 -21.68
N ASP A 32 -8.14 -4.23 -22.75
CA ASP A 32 -8.04 -5.69 -22.66
C ASP A 32 -6.71 -6.08 -22.01
N GLN A 33 -6.71 -7.16 -21.23
CA GLN A 33 -5.50 -7.74 -20.66
C GLN A 33 -4.44 -8.07 -21.73
N SER A 34 -4.88 -8.48 -22.93
CA SER A 34 -3.99 -8.77 -24.06
C SER A 34 -3.23 -7.53 -24.56
N LEU A 35 -3.79 -6.33 -24.39
CA LEU A 35 -3.11 -5.08 -24.69
C LEU A 35 -2.00 -4.81 -23.66
N VAL A 36 -2.29 -5.00 -22.37
CA VAL A 36 -1.31 -4.84 -21.28
C VAL A 36 -0.14 -5.82 -21.45
N SER A 37 -0.44 -7.09 -21.75
CA SER A 37 0.58 -8.11 -22.00
C SER A 37 1.49 -7.75 -23.19
N ARG A 38 0.92 -7.27 -24.31
CA ARG A 38 1.69 -6.78 -25.46
C ARG A 38 2.50 -5.53 -25.14
N ALA A 39 1.94 -4.60 -24.37
CA ALA A 39 2.62 -3.39 -23.91
C ALA A 39 3.86 -3.74 -23.08
N ARG A 40 3.70 -4.62 -22.07
CA ARG A 40 4.82 -5.12 -21.25
C ARG A 40 5.88 -5.83 -22.08
N GLY A 41 5.46 -6.58 -23.10
CA GLY A 41 6.35 -7.25 -24.06
C GLY A 41 7.02 -6.31 -25.08
N GLY A 42 6.71 -5.01 -25.10
CA GLY A 42 7.24 -4.08 -26.10
C GLY A 42 6.74 -4.36 -27.53
N LYS A 43 5.60 -5.07 -27.69
CA LYS A 43 5.07 -5.51 -28.99
C LYS A 43 4.08 -4.52 -29.60
N LEU A 44 3.95 -3.31 -29.05
CA LEU A 44 3.05 -2.28 -29.57
C LEU A 44 3.73 -1.53 -30.71
N LYS A 45 3.03 -1.38 -31.85
CA LYS A 45 3.56 -0.69 -33.04
C LYS A 45 3.20 0.78 -33.10
N ARG A 46 2.14 1.21 -32.39
CA ARG A 46 1.56 2.56 -32.49
C ARG A 46 1.01 3.00 -31.14
N ALA A 47 1.19 4.29 -30.83
CA ALA A 47 0.52 4.95 -29.71
C ALA A 47 -0.94 5.20 -30.08
N THR A 48 -1.86 4.43 -29.50
CA THR A 48 -3.31 4.62 -29.66
C THR A 48 -3.88 5.23 -28.39
N GLN A 49 -5.09 5.78 -28.44
CA GLN A 49 -5.76 6.32 -27.26
C GLN A 49 -5.88 5.30 -26.11
N ARG A 50 -6.04 4.01 -26.44
CA ARG A 50 -6.06 2.91 -25.47
C ARG A 50 -4.73 2.78 -24.74
N VAL A 51 -3.62 2.94 -25.45
CA VAL A 51 -2.26 2.90 -24.89
C VAL A 51 -2.00 4.12 -24.03
N ALA A 52 -2.45 5.31 -24.44
CA ALA A 52 -2.35 6.53 -23.63
C ALA A 52 -3.14 6.43 -22.31
N ARG A 53 -4.32 5.79 -22.32
CA ARG A 53 -5.08 5.49 -21.09
C ARG A 53 -4.32 4.56 -20.16
N LEU A 54 -3.75 3.48 -20.70
CA LEU A 54 -2.93 2.55 -19.93
C LEU A 54 -1.70 3.25 -19.33
N GLU A 55 -1.01 4.07 -20.11
CA GLU A 55 0.15 4.84 -19.65
C GLU A 55 -0.20 5.74 -18.46
N ARG A 56 -1.33 6.45 -18.53
CA ARG A 56 -1.79 7.32 -17.44
C ARG A 56 -2.01 6.56 -16.14
N VAL A 57 -2.66 5.40 -16.21
CA VAL A 57 -2.89 4.53 -15.04
C VAL A 57 -1.56 4.03 -14.48
N VAL A 58 -0.68 3.50 -15.33
CA VAL A 58 0.62 2.98 -14.89
C VAL A 58 1.46 4.08 -14.24
N ARG A 59 1.49 5.28 -14.81
CA ARG A 59 2.22 6.42 -14.25
C ARG A 59 1.68 6.84 -12.88
N SER A 60 0.35 6.94 -12.75
CA SER A 60 -0.28 7.22 -11.45
C SER A 60 0.06 6.16 -10.40
N ARG A 61 0.11 4.87 -10.77
CA ARG A 61 0.52 3.80 -9.86
C ARG A 61 1.99 3.92 -9.43
N PHE A 62 2.89 4.27 -10.34
CA PHE A 62 4.28 4.53 -9.98
C PHE A 62 4.45 5.69 -9.00
N GLU A 63 3.72 6.77 -9.22
CA GLU A 63 3.74 7.93 -8.31
C GLU A 63 3.25 7.53 -6.91
N GLN A 64 2.18 6.72 -6.83
CA GLN A 64 1.69 6.17 -5.57
C GLN A 64 2.72 5.27 -4.87
N LEU A 65 3.42 4.41 -5.61
CA LEU A 65 4.47 3.56 -5.05
C LEU A 65 5.64 4.40 -4.52
N ALA A 66 6.09 5.42 -5.26
CA ALA A 66 7.14 6.32 -4.82
C ALA A 66 6.73 7.13 -3.58
N LEU A 67 5.46 7.54 -3.49
CA LEU A 67 4.92 8.18 -2.29
C LEU A 67 4.89 7.22 -1.10
N ALA A 68 4.41 5.99 -1.30
CA ALA A 68 4.39 4.98 -0.26
C ALA A 68 5.80 4.64 0.25
N GLU A 69 6.80 4.57 -0.64
CA GLU A 69 8.20 4.34 -0.26
C GLU A 69 8.80 5.52 0.54
N ARG A 70 8.44 6.76 0.17
CA ARG A 70 8.84 7.95 0.93
C ARG A 70 8.23 7.95 2.33
N LEU A 71 6.93 7.70 2.44
CA LEU A 71 6.24 7.60 3.71
C LEU A 71 6.81 6.46 4.56
N ALA A 72 7.06 5.29 3.96
CA ALA A 72 7.70 4.17 4.64
C ALA A 72 9.14 4.48 5.08
N SER A 73 9.87 5.34 4.36
CA SER A 73 11.21 5.80 4.75
C SER A 73 11.17 6.80 5.90
N GLU A 74 10.14 7.65 5.98
CA GLU A 74 9.89 8.52 7.11
C GLU A 74 9.43 7.73 8.34
N GLU A 75 8.60 6.70 8.15
CA GLU A 75 8.16 5.77 9.20
C GLU A 75 9.26 4.79 9.62
N GLY A 76 10.25 4.54 8.76
CA GLY A 76 11.38 3.61 8.97
C GLY A 76 12.39 4.03 10.05
N LYS A 77 12.26 5.23 10.63
CA LYS A 77 12.97 5.62 11.86
C LYS A 77 12.25 5.22 13.15
N GLY A 78 11.06 4.64 13.04
CA GLY A 78 10.31 4.08 14.17
C GLY A 78 10.35 2.56 14.15
N CYS A 79 11.46 1.94 14.55
CA CYS A 79 11.30 0.69 15.29
C CYS A 79 10.56 1.11 16.57
N ILE A 80 9.22 1.02 16.57
CA ILE A 80 8.42 1.19 17.77
C ILE A 80 8.80 0.02 18.65
N LYS A 81 9.91 0.17 19.39
CA LYS A 81 10.18 -0.66 20.53
C LYS A 81 8.94 -0.50 21.41
N PRO A 82 8.31 -1.61 21.84
CA PRO A 82 7.23 -1.49 22.79
C PRO A 82 7.76 -0.64 23.95
N PRO A 83 7.00 0.39 24.38
CA PRO A 83 7.42 1.21 25.51
C PRO A 83 7.77 0.31 26.68
N GLY A 84 8.83 0.69 27.40
CA GLY A 84 9.23 -0.08 28.58
C GLY A 84 8.10 -0.14 29.60
N HIS A 85 8.06 -1.16 30.45
CA HIS A 85 7.04 -1.25 31.51
C HIS A 85 6.94 0.03 32.35
N ALA A 86 8.08 0.66 32.67
CA ALA A 86 8.11 1.91 33.43
C ALA A 86 7.44 3.07 32.67
N GLU A 87 7.72 3.19 31.38
CA GLU A 87 7.14 4.23 30.50
C GLU A 87 5.63 4.06 30.34
N VAL A 88 5.15 2.82 30.18
CA VAL A 88 3.71 2.53 30.14
C VAL A 88 3.03 2.93 31.45
N LEU A 89 3.64 2.62 32.60
CA LEU A 89 3.08 2.98 33.91
C LEU A 89 3.03 4.50 34.12
N GLU A 90 4.04 5.22 33.65
CA GLU A 90 4.06 6.69 33.69
C GLU A 90 2.94 7.29 32.83
N GLN A 91 2.75 6.79 31.61
CA GLN A 91 1.66 7.22 30.72
C GLN A 91 0.28 6.94 31.32
N VAL A 92 0.08 5.77 31.92
CA VAL A 92 -1.19 5.43 32.61
C VAL A 92 -1.40 6.35 33.82
N SER A 93 -0.34 6.65 34.58
CA SER A 93 -0.43 7.54 35.73
C SER A 93 -0.80 8.96 35.31
N SER A 94 -0.20 9.48 34.23
CA SER A 94 -0.57 10.78 33.65
C SER A 94 -2.02 10.80 33.19
N TYR A 95 -2.46 9.76 32.47
CA TYR A 95 -3.83 9.63 31.98
C TYR A 95 -4.85 9.71 33.12
N LEU A 96 -4.59 9.02 34.23
CA LEU A 96 -5.45 9.04 35.41
C LEU A 96 -5.37 10.38 36.18
N ALA A 97 -4.19 11.00 36.22
CA ALA A 97 -4.01 12.32 36.85
C ALA A 97 -4.80 13.43 36.12
N ASP A 98 -4.99 13.30 34.81
CA ASP A 98 -5.84 14.18 34.01
C ASP A 98 -7.35 13.98 34.26
N GLY A 99 -7.73 13.08 35.18
CA GLY A 99 -9.12 12.80 35.56
C GLY A 99 -9.85 11.90 34.55
N LEU A 100 -9.12 11.24 33.65
CA LEU A 100 -9.69 10.36 32.64
C LEU A 100 -10.05 8.98 33.25
N ASP A 101 -11.03 8.32 32.65
CA ASP A 101 -11.60 7.09 33.20
C ASP A 101 -10.71 5.87 32.95
N GLY A 102 -10.11 5.33 34.03
CA GLY A 102 -9.33 4.10 33.98
C GLY A 102 -10.11 2.87 33.53
N SER A 103 -11.44 2.85 33.69
CA SER A 103 -12.29 1.75 33.24
C SER A 103 -12.21 1.55 31.72
N LEU A 104 -12.04 2.65 30.98
CA LEU A 104 -11.91 2.63 29.52
C LEU A 104 -10.63 1.89 29.08
N LEU A 105 -9.51 2.12 29.77
CA LEU A 105 -8.24 1.42 29.47
C LEU A 105 -8.37 -0.10 29.66
N VAL A 106 -9.07 -0.53 30.72
CA VAL A 106 -9.33 -1.95 30.98
C VAL A 106 -10.21 -2.57 29.88
N GLN A 107 -11.24 -1.85 29.44
CA GLN A 107 -12.11 -2.30 28.34
C GLN A 107 -11.33 -2.43 27.03
N GLN A 108 -10.49 -1.46 26.70
CA GLN A 108 -9.64 -1.50 25.51
C GLN A 108 -8.68 -2.70 25.55
N LEU A 109 -8.04 -2.96 26.70
CA LEU A 109 -7.18 -4.14 26.88
C LEU A 109 -7.96 -5.46 26.70
N ALA A 110 -9.20 -5.54 27.18
CA ALA A 110 -10.03 -6.72 27.01
C ALA A 110 -10.34 -6.98 25.51
N VAL A 111 -10.67 -5.93 24.76
CA VAL A 111 -10.91 -6.01 23.30
C VAL A 111 -9.65 -6.47 22.57
N LEU A 112 -8.49 -5.90 22.88
CA LEU A 112 -7.22 -6.26 22.25
C LEU A 112 -6.84 -7.72 22.52
N ARG A 113 -6.98 -8.18 23.77
CA ARG A 113 -6.74 -9.59 24.13
C ARG A 113 -7.67 -10.54 23.38
N ARG A 114 -8.95 -10.17 23.22
CA ARG A 114 -9.91 -10.95 22.43
C ARG A 114 -9.49 -11.03 20.96
N ALA A 115 -9.09 -9.90 20.37
CA ALA A 115 -8.64 -9.85 18.98
C ALA A 115 -7.36 -10.66 18.74
N GLN A 116 -6.39 -10.61 19.67
CA GLN A 116 -5.16 -11.39 19.59
C GLN A 116 -5.41 -12.90 19.66
N ARG A 117 -6.33 -13.35 20.53
CA ARG A 117 -6.74 -14.77 20.59
C ARG A 117 -7.33 -15.25 19.26
N SER A 118 -8.15 -14.43 18.59
CA SER A 118 -8.70 -14.77 17.28
C SER A 118 -7.63 -14.88 16.17
N ARG A 119 -6.48 -14.20 16.32
CA ARG A 119 -5.36 -14.31 15.37
C ARG A 119 -4.51 -15.55 15.60
N ALA A 120 -4.30 -15.95 16.86
CA ALA A 120 -3.52 -17.14 17.21
C ALA A 120 -4.21 -18.46 16.81
N GLY A 121 -5.53 -18.46 16.61
CA GLY A 121 -6.31 -19.62 16.16
C GLY A 121 -6.43 -19.81 14.65
N ARG A 122 -5.74 -19.00 13.82
CA ARG A 122 -5.79 -19.14 12.36
C ARG A 122 -4.71 -20.15 11.91
N PRO A 123 -5.06 -21.36 11.41
CA PRO A 123 -4.06 -22.23 10.80
C PRO A 123 -3.40 -21.52 9.62
N PRO A 124 -2.12 -21.78 9.33
CA PRO A 124 -1.49 -21.25 8.13
C PRO A 124 -2.29 -21.71 6.91
N LEU A 125 -2.65 -20.77 6.04
CA LEU A 125 -3.32 -21.08 4.79
C LEU A 125 -2.36 -21.92 3.93
N PRO A 126 -2.84 -23.00 3.26
CA PRO A 126 -2.04 -23.78 2.33
C PRO A 126 -1.59 -22.95 1.12
#